data_AF-A0A0D3J9E0-F1
#
_entry.id   AF-A0A0D3J9E0-F1
#
_cell.length_a   1.000
_cell.length_b   1.000
_cell.length_c   1.000
_cell.angle_alpha   90.00
_cell.angle_beta   90.00
_cell.angle_gamma   90.00
#
_symmetry.space_group_name_H-M   'P 1'
#
loop_
_entity.id
_entity.type
_entity.pdbx_description
1 polymer ?
#
loop_
_entity_poly.entity_id
_entity_poly.type
_entity_poly.pdbx_seq_one_letter_code
_entity_poly.pdbx_strand_id
1 'polypeptide(L)'
;MIGAIGLEEGWRALGLCVFNLIGTLLLVVANAWQISFGLLPLGVAYLVVARYYRASSRELQRLDSVSKSPIYAAFSEALQGATSIVAFGATRRFGLEARQRLDANIKVGFATAAANRWLSVRLEAIGNAIIAGVAALAVGLHAAAHASGGGGAAMAAGLAGLSLSLSLSYAVSLTDFLNWALRMSTTLEMQMVNIVNELASGEGGRVHGAKCLAVLAGVA
;
A
#
# COMPACT_ATOMS: atom_id res chain seq x y z
N MET A 1 -23.60 9.97 -3.95
CA MET A 1 -22.88 11.24 -4.20
C MET A 1 -21.61 11.39 -3.37
N ILE A 2 -21.57 10.96 -2.08
CA ILE A 2 -20.36 11.05 -1.24
C ILE A 2 -19.22 10.13 -1.72
N GLY A 3 -19.53 8.93 -2.25
CA GLY A 3 -18.52 8.00 -2.78
C GLY A 3 -17.83 8.44 -4.08
N ALA A 4 -18.50 9.21 -4.94
CA ALA A 4 -17.93 9.70 -6.21
C ALA A 4 -16.90 10.82 -5.99
N ILE A 5 -17.12 11.67 -4.98
CA ILE A 5 -16.21 12.76 -4.60
C ILE A 5 -14.90 12.19 -4.03
N GLY A 6 -14.97 11.13 -3.21
CA GLY A 6 -13.77 10.45 -2.71
C GLY A 6 -12.96 9.74 -3.81
N LEU A 7 -13.62 9.23 -4.85
CA LEU A 7 -12.97 8.55 -5.95
C LEU A 7 -12.17 9.54 -6.83
N GLU A 8 -12.74 10.70 -7.17
CA GLU A 8 -12.03 11.73 -7.95
C GLU A 8 -10.81 12.27 -7.21
N GLU A 9 -10.91 12.54 -5.91
CA GLU A 9 -9.77 12.92 -5.07
C GLU A 9 -8.69 11.82 -5.05
N GLY A 10 -9.12 10.56 -5.00
CA GLY A 10 -8.26 9.38 -5.08
C GLY A 10 -7.52 9.22 -6.41
N TRP A 11 -8.21 9.40 -7.53
CA TRP A 11 -7.61 9.35 -8.88
C TRP A 11 -6.63 10.49 -9.11
N ARG A 12 -6.95 11.69 -8.62
CA ARG A 12 -6.04 12.85 -8.67
C ARG A 12 -4.80 12.62 -7.81
N ALA A 13 -4.97 12.07 -6.61
CA ALA A 13 -3.89 11.67 -5.73
C ALA A 13 -2.98 10.59 -6.34
N LEU A 14 -3.56 9.57 -6.98
CA LEU A 14 -2.81 8.54 -7.71
C LEU A 14 -2.03 9.14 -8.89
N GLY A 15 -2.68 9.98 -9.69
CA GLY A 15 -2.05 10.64 -10.84
C GLY A 15 -0.87 11.51 -10.41
N LEU A 16 -1.02 12.30 -9.35
CA LEU A 16 0.08 13.06 -8.75
C LEU A 16 1.18 12.16 -8.23
N CYS A 17 0.86 11.03 -7.60
CA CYS A 17 1.87 10.11 -7.09
C CYS A 17 2.65 9.41 -8.19
N VAL A 18 1.98 8.91 -9.22
CA VAL A 18 2.65 8.29 -10.37
C VAL A 18 3.55 9.32 -11.06
N PHE A 19 3.06 10.54 -11.24
CA PHE A 19 3.86 11.64 -11.80
C PHE A 19 5.08 11.96 -10.93
N ASN A 20 4.90 12.09 -9.61
CA ASN A 20 5.98 12.42 -8.68
C ASN A 20 6.99 11.27 -8.58
N LEU A 21 6.52 10.01 -8.57
CA LEU A 21 7.36 8.81 -8.57
C LEU A 21 8.21 8.72 -9.84
N ILE A 22 7.60 8.93 -11.01
CA ILE A 22 8.33 8.93 -12.30
C ILE A 22 9.32 10.10 -12.33
N GLY A 23 8.91 11.29 -11.86
CA GLY A 23 9.77 12.47 -11.79
C GLY A 23 10.98 12.27 -10.88
N THR A 24 10.79 11.72 -9.69
CA THR A 24 11.89 11.37 -8.78
C THR A 24 12.76 10.25 -9.32
N LEU A 25 12.20 9.22 -9.96
CA LEU A 25 13.00 8.16 -10.60
C LEU A 25 13.89 8.72 -11.71
N LEU A 26 13.34 9.56 -12.59
CA LEU A 26 14.08 10.21 -13.68
C LEU A 26 15.19 11.10 -13.15
N LEU A 27 14.90 11.89 -12.10
CA LEU A 27 15.89 12.75 -11.45
C LEU A 27 17.02 11.94 -10.81
N VAL A 28 16.72 10.81 -10.17
CA VAL A 28 17.73 9.92 -9.57
C VAL A 28 18.61 9.30 -10.65
N VAL A 29 18.04 8.80 -11.75
CA VAL A 29 18.80 8.21 -12.86
C VAL A 29 19.67 9.27 -13.56
N ALA A 30 19.17 10.49 -13.73
CA ALA A 30 19.89 11.57 -14.39
C ALA A 30 21.05 12.14 -13.54
N ASN A 31 20.88 12.25 -12.23
CA ASN A 31 21.87 12.89 -11.34
C ASN A 31 22.83 11.90 -10.68
N ALA A 32 22.42 10.65 -10.46
CA ALA A 32 23.18 9.67 -9.70
C ALA A 32 23.12 8.29 -10.37
N TRP A 33 23.81 8.14 -11.51
CA TRP A 33 23.97 6.85 -12.22
C TRP A 33 24.47 5.74 -11.27
N GLN A 34 25.28 6.09 -10.26
CA GLN A 34 25.80 5.16 -9.26
C GLN A 34 24.69 4.53 -8.39
N ILE A 35 23.61 5.28 -8.12
CA ILE A 35 22.46 4.79 -7.33
C ILE A 35 21.52 3.94 -8.19
N SER A 36 21.56 4.07 -9.52
CA SER A 36 20.79 3.22 -10.42
C SER A 36 21.13 1.73 -10.28
N PHE A 37 22.37 1.38 -9.89
CA PHE A 37 22.72 0.00 -9.53
C PHE A 37 21.95 -0.52 -8.31
N GLY A 38 21.63 0.35 -7.34
CA GLY A 38 20.78 0.03 -6.20
C GLY A 38 19.30 -0.12 -6.56
N LEU A 39 18.85 0.44 -7.68
CA LEU A 39 17.48 0.30 -8.16
C LEU A 39 17.17 -1.12 -8.64
N LEU A 40 18.17 -1.83 -9.15
CA LEU A 40 18.05 -3.21 -9.63
C LEU A 40 17.64 -4.21 -8.52
N PRO A 41 18.33 -4.30 -7.37
CA PRO A 41 17.89 -5.17 -6.26
C PRO A 41 16.54 -4.73 -5.69
N LEU A 42 16.21 -3.44 -5.73
CA LEU A 42 14.91 -2.91 -5.30
C LEU A 42 13.79 -3.41 -6.23
N GLY A 43 14.03 -3.42 -7.55
CA GLY A 43 13.12 -4.00 -8.55
C GLY A 43 12.95 -5.51 -8.41
N VAL A 44 14.04 -6.26 -8.18
CA VAL A 44 13.96 -7.72 -7.95
C VAL A 44 13.23 -8.03 -6.65
N ALA A 45 13.54 -7.31 -5.57
CA ALA A 45 12.83 -7.43 -4.30
C ALA A 45 11.33 -7.13 -4.49
N TYR A 46 10.97 -6.09 -5.23
CA TYR A 46 9.58 -5.79 -5.56
C TYR A 46 8.91 -6.94 -6.30
N LEU A 47 9.56 -7.57 -7.29
CA LEU A 47 8.97 -8.70 -8.03
C LEU A 47 8.76 -9.94 -7.15
N VAL A 48 9.74 -10.28 -6.31
CA VAL A 48 9.64 -11.40 -5.38
C VAL A 48 8.53 -11.14 -4.37
N VAL A 49 8.54 -9.96 -3.76
CA VAL A 49 7.56 -9.58 -2.76
C VAL A 49 6.16 -9.42 -3.38
N ALA A 50 6.03 -8.88 -4.59
CA ALA A 50 4.75 -8.79 -5.31
C ALA A 50 4.18 -10.16 -5.66
N ARG A 51 5.01 -11.20 -5.84
CA ARG A 51 4.53 -12.58 -5.98
C ARG A 51 3.95 -13.14 -4.68
N TYR A 52 4.67 -12.97 -3.57
CA TYR A 52 4.19 -13.42 -2.25
C TYR A 52 2.97 -12.62 -1.79
N TYR A 53 3.00 -11.30 -1.94
CA TYR A 53 1.91 -10.40 -1.59
C TYR A 53 0.66 -10.69 -2.40
N ARG A 54 0.77 -10.98 -3.71
CA ARG A 54 -0.40 -11.35 -4.53
C ARG A 54 -1.09 -12.62 -4.05
N ALA A 55 -0.34 -13.64 -3.63
CA ALA A 55 -0.94 -14.86 -3.11
C ALA A 55 -1.68 -14.60 -1.80
N SER A 56 -1.03 -13.91 -0.84
CA SER A 56 -1.64 -13.58 0.45
C SER A 56 -2.79 -12.60 0.33
N SER A 57 -2.68 -11.59 -0.52
CA SER A 57 -3.72 -10.56 -0.73
C SER A 57 -5.00 -11.17 -1.29
N ARG A 58 -4.90 -12.10 -2.25
CA ARG A 58 -6.09 -12.82 -2.77
C ARG A 58 -6.82 -13.59 -1.68
N GLU A 59 -6.08 -14.29 -0.82
CA GLU A 59 -6.69 -15.07 0.26
C GLU A 59 -7.30 -14.16 1.32
N LEU A 60 -6.64 -13.04 1.65
CA LEU A 60 -7.17 -12.03 2.54
C LEU A 60 -8.42 -11.34 1.98
N GLN A 61 -8.47 -11.01 0.69
CA GLN A 61 -9.66 -10.49 0.02
C GLN A 61 -10.81 -11.51 0.00
N ARG A 62 -10.49 -12.80 -0.19
CA ARG A 62 -11.47 -13.88 -0.11
C ARG A 62 -12.07 -13.95 1.30
N LEU A 63 -11.23 -13.97 2.33
CA LEU A 63 -11.66 -13.98 3.72
C LEU A 63 -12.50 -12.75 4.06
N ASP A 64 -12.10 -11.57 3.57
CA ASP A 64 -12.80 -10.30 3.82
C ASP A 64 -14.18 -10.28 3.17
N SER A 65 -14.30 -10.83 1.96
CA SER A 65 -15.59 -10.97 1.27
C SER A 65 -16.50 -11.99 1.95
N VAL A 66 -15.94 -13.12 2.39
CA VAL A 66 -16.69 -14.20 3.06
C VAL A 66 -17.09 -13.81 4.49
N SER A 67 -16.31 -13.02 5.22
CA SER A 67 -16.64 -12.58 6.59
C SER A 67 -17.76 -11.54 6.63
N LYS A 68 -17.93 -10.73 5.58
CA LYS A 68 -18.93 -9.66 5.51
C LYS A 68 -20.35 -10.17 5.20
N SER A 69 -20.51 -11.15 4.31
CA SER A 69 -21.84 -11.65 3.92
C SER A 69 -22.70 -12.21 5.07
N PRO A 70 -22.19 -13.00 6.05
CA PRO A 70 -23.01 -13.52 7.14
C PRO A 70 -23.41 -12.45 8.17
N ILE A 71 -22.73 -11.30 8.20
CA ILE A 71 -23.09 -10.16 9.06
C ILE A 71 -24.33 -9.47 8.48
N TYR A 72 -24.32 -9.18 7.18
CA TYR A 72 -25.48 -8.57 6.51
C TYR A 72 -26.71 -9.48 6.54
N ALA A 73 -26.51 -10.78 6.32
CA ALA A 73 -27.58 -11.77 6.44
C ALA A 73 -28.18 -11.83 7.85
N ALA A 74 -27.33 -11.91 8.89
CA ALA A 74 -27.79 -11.90 10.28
C ALA A 74 -28.53 -10.62 10.65
N PHE A 75 -28.09 -9.48 10.12
CA PHE A 75 -28.73 -8.19 10.38
C PHE A 75 -30.12 -8.11 9.72
N SER A 76 -30.25 -8.60 8.49
CA SER A 76 -31.54 -8.68 7.79
C SER A 76 -32.52 -9.62 8.51
N GLU A 77 -32.04 -10.79 8.95
CA GLU A 77 -32.83 -11.75 9.73
C GLU A 77 -33.28 -11.17 11.08
N ALA A 78 -32.40 -10.45 11.77
CA ALA A 78 -32.73 -9.77 13.03
C ALA A 78 -33.75 -8.65 12.84
N LEU A 79 -33.70 -7.90 11.73
CA LEU A 79 -34.68 -6.86 11.41
C LEU A 79 -36.07 -7.45 11.13
N GLN A 80 -36.14 -8.52 10.33
CA GLN A 80 -37.41 -9.18 10.00
C GLN A 80 -38.00 -9.91 11.22
N GLY A 81 -37.15 -10.50 12.07
CA GLY A 81 -37.55 -11.25 13.26
C GLY A 81 -37.60 -10.44 14.56
N ALA A 82 -37.44 -9.11 14.51
CA ALA A 82 -37.22 -8.29 15.71
C ALA A 82 -38.30 -8.47 16.79
N THR A 83 -39.57 -8.49 16.40
CA THR A 83 -40.71 -8.67 17.30
C THR A 83 -40.71 -10.06 17.95
N SER A 84 -40.34 -11.10 17.20
CA SER A 84 -40.24 -12.47 17.71
C SER A 84 -39.07 -12.62 18.68
N ILE A 85 -37.90 -12.04 18.37
CA ILE A 85 -36.71 -12.10 19.23
C ILE A 85 -36.98 -11.47 20.59
N VAL A 86 -37.67 -10.33 20.61
CA VAL A 86 -38.06 -9.64 21.85
C VAL A 86 -39.12 -10.45 22.60
N ALA A 87 -40.14 -10.96 21.91
CA ALA A 87 -41.21 -11.77 22.51
C ALA A 87 -40.70 -13.04 23.20
N PHE A 88 -39.66 -13.68 22.65
CA PHE A 88 -39.04 -14.87 23.23
C PHE A 88 -37.85 -14.56 24.17
N GLY A 89 -37.51 -13.29 24.41
CA GLY A 89 -36.39 -12.90 25.28
C GLY A 89 -35.00 -13.34 24.78
N ALA A 90 -34.86 -13.62 23.48
CA ALA A 90 -33.63 -14.20 22.89
C ALA A 90 -32.57 -13.14 22.50
N THR A 91 -32.78 -11.87 22.82
CA THR A 91 -31.93 -10.73 22.40
C THR A 91 -30.46 -10.90 22.76
N ARG A 92 -30.16 -11.45 23.96
CA ARG A 92 -28.77 -11.66 24.41
C ARG A 92 -28.04 -12.70 23.56
N ARG A 93 -28.72 -13.77 23.15
CA ARG A 93 -28.14 -14.82 22.30
C ARG A 93 -27.83 -14.27 20.91
N PHE A 94 -28.79 -13.60 20.28
CA PHE A 94 -28.59 -12.95 18.99
C PHE A 94 -27.47 -11.89 19.03
N GLY A 95 -27.38 -11.11 20.11
CA GLY A 95 -26.30 -10.15 20.31
C GLY A 95 -24.91 -10.78 20.43
N LEU A 96 -24.78 -11.93 21.10
CA LEU A 96 -23.52 -12.66 21.20
C LEU A 96 -23.10 -13.24 19.84
N GLU A 97 -24.03 -13.84 19.10
CA GLU A 97 -23.76 -14.37 17.75
C GLU A 97 -23.34 -13.25 16.78
N ALA A 98 -24.01 -12.10 16.82
CA ALA A 98 -23.64 -10.93 16.01
C ALA A 98 -22.23 -10.42 16.36
N ARG A 99 -21.89 -10.35 17.65
CA ARG A 99 -20.58 -9.91 18.12
C ARG A 99 -19.45 -10.85 17.67
N GLN A 100 -19.67 -12.16 17.72
CA GLN A 100 -18.69 -13.14 17.22
C GLN A 100 -18.42 -13.00 15.71
N ARG A 101 -19.46 -12.77 14.91
CA ARG A 101 -19.32 -12.54 13.46
C ARG A 101 -18.58 -11.23 13.18
N LEU A 102 -18.87 -10.17 13.93
CA LEU A 102 -18.16 -8.88 13.86
C LEU A 102 -16.68 -9.02 14.22
N ASP A 103 -16.36 -9.72 15.31
CA ASP A 103 -14.98 -9.96 15.74
C ASP A 103 -14.19 -10.73 14.66
N ALA A 104 -14.81 -11.72 14.01
CA ALA A 104 -14.18 -12.43 12.91
C ALA A 104 -13.84 -11.51 11.73
N ASN A 105 -14.74 -10.60 11.37
CA ASN A 105 -14.50 -9.61 10.32
C ASN A 105 -13.41 -8.60 10.69
N ILE A 106 -13.38 -8.12 11.93
CA ILE A 106 -12.33 -7.21 12.42
C ILE A 106 -10.95 -7.89 12.36
N LYS A 107 -10.87 -9.18 12.72
CA LYS A 107 -9.61 -9.95 12.62
C LYS A 107 -9.08 -10.03 11.19
N VAL A 108 -9.96 -10.24 10.22
CA VAL A 108 -9.58 -10.24 8.80
C VAL A 108 -9.10 -8.86 8.36
N GLY A 109 -9.82 -7.80 8.71
CA GLY A 109 -9.39 -6.42 8.41
C GLY A 109 -8.02 -6.08 9.02
N PHE A 110 -7.78 -6.51 10.26
CA PHE A 110 -6.48 -6.33 10.91
C PHE A 110 -5.36 -7.12 10.21
N ALA A 111 -5.63 -8.36 9.80
CA ALA A 111 -4.66 -9.17 9.05
C ALA A 111 -4.28 -8.51 7.71
N THR A 112 -5.24 -7.93 6.99
CA THR A 112 -5.00 -7.17 5.76
C THR A 112 -4.16 -5.92 6.02
N ALA A 113 -4.45 -5.17 7.09
CA ALA A 113 -3.64 -4.01 7.47
C ALA A 113 -2.21 -4.40 7.86
N ALA A 114 -2.05 -5.49 8.61
CA ALA A 114 -0.76 -6.02 9.03
C ALA A 114 0.08 -6.48 7.82
N ALA A 115 -0.53 -7.16 6.84
CA ALA A 115 0.15 -7.58 5.61
C ALA A 115 0.68 -6.38 4.80
N ASN A 116 -0.14 -5.32 4.68
CA ASN A 116 0.26 -4.07 4.04
C ASN A 116 1.41 -3.37 4.76
N ARG A 117 1.37 -3.35 6.10
CA ARG A 117 2.44 -2.74 6.90
C ARG A 117 3.74 -3.54 6.82
N TRP A 118 3.65 -4.87 6.83
CA TRP A 118 4.81 -5.75 6.67
C TRP A 118 5.52 -5.52 5.33
N LEU A 119 4.76 -5.37 4.25
CA LEU A 119 5.27 -5.03 2.92
C LEU A 119 6.03 -3.69 2.93
N SER A 120 5.40 -2.65 3.46
CA SER A 120 5.97 -1.29 3.59
C SER A 120 7.29 -1.32 4.37
N VAL A 121 7.33 -1.97 5.53
CA VAL A 121 8.55 -2.07 6.36
C VAL A 121 9.68 -2.82 5.64
N ARG A 122 9.36 -3.90 4.90
CA ARG A 122 10.38 -4.64 4.13
C ARG A 122 10.97 -3.80 2.99
N LEU A 123 10.14 -3.03 2.27
CA LEU A 123 10.58 -2.13 1.21
C LEU A 123 11.44 -0.99 1.75
N GLU A 124 11.02 -0.36 2.85
CA GLU A 124 11.79 0.67 3.57
C GLU A 124 13.15 0.15 4.03
N ALA A 125 13.19 -1.05 4.63
CA ALA A 125 14.44 -1.63 5.13
C ALA A 125 15.45 -1.90 4.01
N ILE A 126 15.00 -2.40 2.86
CA ILE A 126 15.86 -2.64 1.69
C ILE A 126 16.35 -1.32 1.10
N GLY A 127 15.47 -0.32 0.96
CA GLY A 127 15.83 1.01 0.50
C GLY A 127 16.90 1.65 1.40
N ASN A 128 16.69 1.63 2.72
CA ASN A 128 17.64 2.17 3.68
C ASN A 128 18.98 1.41 3.69
N ALA A 129 18.97 0.09 3.49
CA ALA A 129 20.20 -0.69 3.39
C ALA A 129 21.03 -0.31 2.15
N ILE A 130 20.37 -0.08 1.00
CA ILE A 130 21.02 0.38 -0.24
C ILE A 130 21.61 1.77 -0.03
N ILE A 131 20.81 2.69 0.52
CA ILE A 131 21.23 4.06 0.84
C ILE A 131 22.45 4.06 1.77
N ALA A 132 22.40 3.26 2.85
CA ALA A 132 23.50 3.12 3.78
C ALA A 132 24.77 2.56 3.12
N GLY A 133 24.62 1.56 2.23
CA GLY A 133 25.73 1.01 1.46
C GLY A 133 26.38 2.04 0.53
N VAL A 134 25.57 2.82 -0.21
CA VAL A 134 26.07 3.90 -1.08
C VAL A 134 26.78 4.97 -0.26
N ALA A 135 26.20 5.39 0.86
CA ALA A 135 26.82 6.38 1.75
C ALA A 135 28.15 5.88 2.31
N ALA A 136 28.23 4.61 2.75
CA ALA A 136 29.46 4.01 3.26
C ALA A 136 30.55 3.91 2.19
N LEU A 137 30.21 3.53 0.95
CA LEU A 137 31.14 3.49 -0.18
C LEU A 137 31.65 4.89 -0.56
N ALA A 138 30.76 5.89 -0.57
CA ALA A 138 31.13 7.27 -0.87
C ALA A 138 32.11 7.81 0.19
N VAL A 139 31.82 7.61 1.48
CA VAL A 139 32.74 7.99 2.58
C VAL A 139 34.06 7.23 2.48
N GLY A 140 34.04 5.94 2.15
CA GLY A 140 35.24 5.12 1.96
C GLY A 140 36.13 5.62 0.82
N LEU A 141 35.54 5.96 -0.34
CA LEU A 141 36.24 6.56 -1.47
C LEU A 141 36.84 7.93 -1.14
N HIS A 142 36.11 8.75 -0.38
CA HIS A 142 36.62 10.01 0.14
C HIS A 142 37.81 9.80 1.07
N ALA A 143 37.69 8.91 2.07
CA ALA A 143 38.78 8.63 3.01
C ALA A 143 40.06 8.16 2.29
N ALA A 144 39.90 7.30 1.26
CA ALA A 144 41.00 6.86 0.41
C ALA A 144 41.62 8.01 -0.41
N ALA A 145 40.80 8.92 -0.94
CA ALA A 145 41.29 10.08 -1.68
C ALA A 145 42.02 11.10 -0.79
N HIS A 146 41.54 11.33 0.45
CA HIS A 146 42.21 12.19 1.43
C HIS A 146 43.59 11.66 1.85
N ALA A 147 43.79 10.33 1.88
CA ALA A 147 45.10 9.72 2.14
C ALA A 147 46.13 9.98 1.03
N SER A 148 45.69 10.35 -0.19
CA SER A 148 46.58 10.62 -1.33
C SER A 148 47.11 12.06 -1.45
N GLY A 149 46.80 12.95 -0.48
CA GLY A 149 47.56 14.21 -0.28
C GLY A 149 47.38 15.33 -1.32
N GLY A 150 46.37 15.30 -2.19
CA GLY A 150 46.15 16.36 -3.19
C GLY A 150 45.35 17.55 -2.65
N GLY A 151 45.89 18.77 -2.69
CA GLY A 151 45.21 20.02 -2.24
C GLY A 151 43.90 20.37 -2.97
N GLY A 152 43.63 19.77 -4.14
CA GLY A 152 42.33 19.86 -4.83
C GLY A 152 41.24 18.94 -4.25
N ALA A 153 41.61 18.00 -3.38
CA ALA A 153 40.69 17.02 -2.80
C ALA A 153 39.69 17.64 -1.83
N ALA A 154 40.00 18.76 -1.18
CA ALA A 154 39.05 19.43 -0.27
C ALA A 154 37.86 20.07 -1.01
N MET A 155 38.12 20.70 -2.16
CA MET A 155 37.06 21.30 -3.00
C MET A 155 36.24 20.22 -3.72
N ALA A 156 36.91 19.18 -4.23
CA ALA A 156 36.24 18.00 -4.79
C ALA A 156 35.44 17.25 -3.71
N ALA A 157 35.93 17.18 -2.48
CA ALA A 157 35.22 16.55 -1.36
C ALA A 157 33.99 17.35 -0.93
N GLY A 158 34.07 18.68 -0.93
CA GLY A 158 32.91 19.55 -0.69
C GLY A 158 31.82 19.35 -1.75
N LEU A 159 32.20 19.29 -3.03
CA LEU A 159 31.27 19.09 -4.15
C LEU A 159 30.65 17.68 -4.17
N ALA A 160 31.47 16.66 -3.89
CA ALA A 160 31.00 15.27 -3.82
C ALA A 160 30.15 15.00 -2.57
N GLY A 161 30.46 15.65 -1.43
CA GLY A 161 29.60 15.63 -0.25
C GLY A 161 28.23 16.29 -0.50
N LEU A 162 28.21 17.41 -1.22
CA LEU A 162 26.97 18.07 -1.67
C LEU A 162 26.14 17.19 -2.60
N SER A 163 26.78 16.55 -3.59
CA SER A 163 26.10 15.62 -4.51
C SER A 163 25.56 14.38 -3.78
N LEU A 164 26.33 13.81 -2.84
CA LEU A 164 25.90 12.68 -2.02
C LEU A 164 24.72 13.08 -1.11
N SER A 165 24.77 14.25 -0.48
CA SER A 165 23.68 14.75 0.35
C SER A 165 22.41 14.99 -0.46
N LEU A 166 22.50 15.53 -1.68
CA LEU A 166 21.35 15.69 -2.57
C LEU A 166 20.75 14.34 -2.94
N SER A 167 21.61 13.39 -3.31
CA SER A 167 21.20 12.06 -3.72
C SER A 167 20.52 11.28 -2.58
N LEU A 168 21.05 11.44 -1.36
CA LEU A 168 20.49 10.87 -0.14
C LEU A 168 19.10 11.45 0.15
N SER A 169 18.95 12.78 0.09
CA SER A 169 17.66 13.45 0.28
C SER A 169 16.61 12.95 -0.72
N TYR A 170 16.98 12.78 -1.99
CA TYR A 170 16.04 12.25 -3.00
C TYR A 170 15.69 10.78 -2.79
N ALA A 171 16.62 9.95 -2.33
CA ALA A 171 16.35 8.55 -2.03
C ALA A 171 15.37 8.39 -0.84
N VAL A 172 15.51 9.24 0.18
CA VAL A 172 14.56 9.30 1.31
C VAL A 172 13.18 9.78 0.82
N SER A 173 13.11 10.86 0.05
CA SER A 173 11.84 11.33 -0.52
C SER A 173 11.14 10.27 -1.37
N LEU A 174 11.88 9.50 -2.18
CA LEU A 174 11.32 8.39 -2.96
C LEU A 174 10.68 7.33 -2.06
N THR A 175 11.31 7.02 -0.93
CA THR A 175 10.79 6.04 0.04
C THR A 175 9.50 6.55 0.69
N ASP A 176 9.43 7.84 1.04
CA ASP A 176 8.22 8.47 1.58
C ASP A 176 7.06 8.44 0.58
N PHE A 177 7.33 8.73 -0.69
CA PHE A 177 6.33 8.64 -1.76
C PHE A 177 5.83 7.22 -1.97
N LEU A 178 6.72 6.22 -1.96
CA LEU A 178 6.33 4.82 -2.07
C LEU A 178 5.43 4.39 -0.91
N ASN A 179 5.76 4.79 0.31
CA ASN A 179 4.94 4.51 1.48
C ASN A 179 3.57 5.18 1.42
N TRP A 180 3.52 6.43 0.96
CA TRP A 180 2.27 7.14 0.77
C TRP A 180 1.43 6.50 -0.34
N ALA A 181 2.05 6.10 -1.45
CA ALA A 181 1.40 5.40 -2.55
C ALA A 181 0.82 4.05 -2.12
N LEU A 182 1.54 3.28 -1.30
CA LEU A 182 1.03 2.03 -0.70
C LEU A 182 -0.18 2.29 0.20
N ARG A 183 -0.14 3.33 1.05
CA ARG A 183 -1.30 3.70 1.89
C ARG A 183 -2.47 4.13 1.03
N MET A 184 -2.21 4.90 -0.03
CA MET A 184 -3.24 5.33 -0.96
C MET A 184 -3.85 4.14 -1.70
N SER A 185 -3.06 3.19 -2.21
CA SER A 185 -3.57 2.01 -2.90
C SER A 185 -4.48 1.18 -2.00
N THR A 186 -4.11 0.97 -0.74
CA THR A 186 -4.97 0.25 0.22
C THR A 186 -6.26 1.00 0.52
N THR A 187 -6.21 2.34 0.61
CA THR A 187 -7.39 3.17 0.84
C THR A 187 -8.34 3.13 -0.34
N LEU A 188 -7.81 3.15 -1.57
CA LEU A 188 -8.59 3.06 -2.81
C LEU A 188 -9.21 1.69 -3.00
N GLU A 189 -8.50 0.61 -2.70
CA GLU A 189 -9.08 -0.73 -2.70
C GLU A 189 -10.27 -0.80 -1.74
N MET A 190 -10.15 -0.24 -0.54
CA MET A 190 -11.24 -0.22 0.43
C MET A 190 -12.43 0.65 -0.03
N GLN A 191 -12.17 1.82 -0.61
CA GLN A 191 -13.21 2.69 -1.15
C GLN A 191 -13.93 2.04 -2.35
N MET A 192 -13.19 1.37 -3.23
CA MET A 192 -13.74 0.67 -4.39
C MET A 192 -14.62 -0.49 -3.97
N VAL A 193 -14.16 -1.33 -3.03
CA VAL A 193 -14.95 -2.43 -2.48
C VAL A 193 -16.24 -1.91 -1.82
N ASN A 194 -16.16 -0.77 -1.11
CA ASN A 194 -17.34 -0.15 -0.51
C ASN A 194 -18.36 0.28 -1.58
N ILE A 195 -17.92 0.91 -2.66
CA ILE A 195 -18.80 1.34 -3.77
C ILE A 195 -19.41 0.13 -4.49
N VAL A 196 -18.63 -0.93 -4.73
CA VAL A 196 -19.14 -2.15 -5.36
C VAL A 196 -20.23 -2.80 -4.49
N ASN A 197 -20.06 -2.82 -3.17
CA ASN A 197 -21.07 -3.32 -2.24
C ASN A 197 -22.33 -2.43 -2.24
N GLU A 198 -22.19 -1.11 -2.28
CA GLU A 198 -23.33 -0.19 -2.40
C GLU A 198 -24.11 -0.44 -3.70
N LEU A 199 -23.42 -0.57 -4.84
CA LEU A 199 -24.05 -0.85 -6.14
C LEU A 199 -24.73 -2.24 -6.19
N ALA A 200 -24.18 -3.22 -5.47
CA ALA A 200 -24.79 -4.55 -5.34
C ALA A 200 -26.06 -4.54 -4.48
N SER A 201 -26.17 -3.62 -3.52
CA SER A 201 -27.36 -3.43 -2.68
C SER A 201 -28.48 -2.62 -3.35
N GLY A 202 -28.18 -1.89 -4.43
CA GLY A 202 -29.16 -1.17 -5.25
C GLY A 202 -29.86 -2.07 -6.28
N GLU A 203 -31.20 -2.14 -6.21
CA GLU A 203 -32.10 -3.04 -6.96
C GLU A 203 -32.04 -3.04 -8.51
N GLY A 204 -31.13 -2.30 -9.17
CA GLY A 204 -31.10 -2.15 -10.64
C GLY A 204 -29.85 -2.63 -11.38
N GLY A 205 -28.81 -3.15 -10.69
CA GLY A 205 -27.45 -3.23 -11.25
C GLY A 205 -26.85 -4.61 -11.55
N ARG A 206 -27.59 -5.71 -11.40
CA ARG A 206 -27.04 -7.10 -11.39
C ARG A 206 -26.25 -7.52 -12.64
N VAL A 207 -26.39 -6.86 -13.78
CA VAL A 207 -25.70 -7.22 -15.04
C VAL A 207 -24.40 -6.42 -15.27
N HIS A 208 -24.26 -5.23 -14.68
CA HIS A 208 -23.06 -4.40 -14.83
C HIS A 208 -21.97 -4.71 -13.80
N GLY A 209 -22.34 -5.17 -12.59
CA GLY A 209 -21.37 -5.55 -11.56
C GLY A 209 -20.43 -6.69 -11.97
N ALA A 210 -20.95 -7.67 -12.72
CA ALA A 210 -20.16 -8.80 -13.22
C ALA A 210 -19.11 -8.38 -14.28
N LYS A 211 -19.41 -7.36 -15.10
CA LYS A 211 -18.47 -6.82 -16.09
C LYS A 211 -17.36 -6.00 -15.43
N CYS A 212 -17.65 -5.24 -14.37
CA CYS A 212 -16.61 -4.55 -13.59
C CYS A 212 -15.71 -5.52 -12.81
N LEU A 213 -16.26 -6.62 -12.27
CA LEU A 213 -15.49 -7.70 -11.64
C LEU A 213 -14.50 -8.36 -12.60
N ALA A 214 -14.90 -8.58 -13.86
CA ALA A 214 -14.04 -9.15 -14.89
C ALA A 214 -12.88 -8.22 -15.29
N VAL A 215 -13.10 -6.91 -15.31
CA VAL A 215 -12.06 -5.90 -15.58
C VAL A 215 -11.06 -5.81 -14.42
N LEU A 216 -11.53 -5.94 -13.17
CA LEU A 216 -10.65 -5.92 -11.98
C LEU A 216 -9.78 -7.17 -11.84
N ALA A 217 -10.31 -8.35 -12.16
CA ALA A 217 -9.55 -9.60 -12.13
C ALA A 217 -8.41 -9.63 -13.17
N GLY A 218 -8.49 -8.81 -14.22
CA GLY A 218 -7.47 -8.71 -15.26
C GLY A 218 -6.36 -7.68 -14.99
N VAL A 219 -6.48 -6.84 -13.95
CA VAL A 219 -5.54 -5.74 -13.66
C VAL A 219 -4.60 -6.04 -12.47
N ALA A 220 -4.80 -7.14 -11.73
CA ALA A 220 -3.94 -7.59 -10.62
C ALA A 220 -2.93 -8.67 -11.05
#